data_AF-A0A382WTA5-F1
#
_entry.id   AF-A0A382WTA5-F1
#
_cell.length_a   1.000
_cell.length_b   1.000
_cell.length_c   1.000
_cell.angle_alpha   90.00
_cell.angle_beta   90.00
_cell.angle_gamma   90.00
#
_symmetry.space_group_name_H-M   'P 1'
#
loop_
_entity.id
_entity.type
_entity.pdbx_description
1 polymer ?
#
loop_
_entity_poly.entity_id
_entity_poly.type
_entity_poly.pdbx_seq_one_letter_code
_entity_poly.pdbx_strand_id
1 'polypeptide(L)' 'MRHGRSAFLLLAVVVSSPVASSAQDDPLDYPQWRGANRDGGAAAFVEPSTWPTQLTRRWQVETGLGYATPILVGDQVYTF' A
#
# COMPACT_ATOMS: atom_id res chain seq x y z
N MET A 1 -0.38 -53.12 19.31
CA MET A 1 0.16 -52.52 18.07
C MET A 1 -0.79 -51.40 17.67
N ARG A 2 -0.69 -50.19 18.27
CA ARG A 2 -0.12 -48.98 17.65
C ARG A 2 -0.13 -49.06 16.12
N HIS A 3 -1.06 -48.35 15.47
CA HIS A 3 -0.89 -47.49 14.28
C HIS A 3 -2.29 -47.06 13.83
N GLY A 4 -2.60 -45.75 13.93
CA GLY A 4 -3.90 -45.23 13.46
C GLY A 4 -4.31 -43.90 14.08
N ARG A 5 -3.74 -43.54 15.24
CA ARG A 5 -3.97 -42.22 15.88
C ARG A 5 -3.21 -41.06 15.21
N SER A 6 -2.35 -41.34 14.23
CA SER A 6 -1.50 -40.32 13.59
C SER A 6 -2.10 -39.67 12.35
N ALA A 7 -3.19 -40.22 11.78
CA ALA A 7 -3.80 -39.64 10.58
C ALA A 7 -4.71 -38.43 10.87
N PHE A 8 -5.17 -38.26 12.11
CA PHE A 8 -6.06 -37.16 12.50
C PHE A 8 -5.34 -35.86 12.89
N LEU A 9 -4.00 -35.87 12.94
CA LEU A 9 -3.20 -34.67 13.27
C LEU A 9 -2.76 -33.86 12.05
N LEU A 10 -3.01 -34.35 10.82
CA LEU A 10 -2.69 -33.60 9.59
C LEU A 10 -3.83 -32.73 9.06
N LEU A 11 -5.03 -32.80 9.66
CA LEU A 11 -6.20 -32.04 9.20
C LEU A 11 -6.47 -30.73 9.97
N ALA A 12 -5.57 -30.31 10.87
CA ALA A 12 -5.82 -29.18 11.78
C ALA A 12 -4.85 -27.99 11.61
N VAL A 13 -4.01 -27.96 10.57
CA VAL A 13 -2.98 -26.91 10.39
C VAL A 13 -3.22 -26.02 9.15
N VAL A 14 -4.34 -26.17 8.45
CA VAL A 14 -4.56 -25.41 7.19
C VAL A 14 -5.39 -24.12 7.36
N VAL A 15 -5.95 -23.84 8.54
CA VAL A 15 -6.92 -22.72 8.69
C VAL A 15 -6.29 -21.41 9.21
N SER A 16 -4.98 -21.34 9.43
CA SER A 16 -4.30 -20.10 9.81
C SER A 16 -3.45 -19.54 8.67
N SER A 17 -3.99 -19.45 7.45
CA SER A 17 -3.43 -18.52 6.48
C SER A 17 -3.87 -17.12 6.92
N PRO A 18 -2.96 -16.21 7.31
CA PRO A 18 -3.33 -14.81 7.39
C PRO A 18 -3.76 -14.43 5.97
N VAL A 19 -5.05 -14.20 5.76
CA VAL A 19 -5.49 -13.43 4.60
C VAL A 19 -4.75 -12.11 4.76
N ALA A 20 -3.70 -11.90 3.98
CA ALA A 20 -3.04 -10.61 3.92
C ALA A 20 -4.15 -9.64 3.54
N SER A 21 -4.55 -8.80 4.50
CA SER A 21 -5.63 -7.84 4.29
C SER A 21 -5.15 -6.87 3.23
N SER A 22 -5.57 -7.05 1.98
CA SER A 22 -5.26 -6.20 0.84
C SER A 22 -6.04 -4.88 0.87
N ALA A 23 -6.44 -4.43 2.06
CA ALA A 23 -7.24 -3.22 2.24
C ALA A 23 -6.52 -1.94 1.76
N GLN A 24 -5.21 -2.04 1.50
CA GLN A 24 -4.33 -0.93 1.10
C GLN A 24 -3.65 -1.19 -0.27
N ASP A 25 -4.21 -2.07 -1.10
CA ASP A 25 -3.68 -2.39 -2.44
C ASP A 25 -4.36 -1.55 -3.54
N ASP A 26 -4.91 -0.38 -3.22
CA ASP A 26 -5.27 0.55 -4.30
C ASP A 26 -3.98 0.97 -5.01
N PRO A 27 -3.86 0.79 -6.33
CA PRO A 27 -2.65 1.16 -7.05
C PRO A 27 -2.34 2.67 -6.95
N LEU A 28 -3.33 3.51 -6.65
CA LEU A 28 -3.16 4.94 -6.38
C LEU A 28 -2.65 5.23 -4.97
N ASP A 29 -2.74 4.28 -4.03
CA ASP A 29 -2.23 4.45 -2.68
C ASP A 29 -0.70 4.49 -2.67
N TYR A 30 -0.19 5.37 -1.84
CA TYR A 30 1.21 5.51 -1.50
C TYR A 30 1.37 5.36 0.02
N PRO A 31 1.11 4.16 0.59
CA PRO A 31 1.00 3.99 2.04
C PRO A 31 2.34 4.08 2.79
N GLN A 32 3.47 4.22 2.07
CA GLN A 32 4.81 4.30 2.64
C GLN A 32 5.77 5.07 1.72
N TRP A 33 6.93 5.49 2.25
CA TRP A 33 7.92 6.41 1.63
C TRP A 33 8.46 6.05 0.23
N ARG A 34 8.13 4.88 -0.33
CA ARG A 34 8.52 4.43 -1.69
C ARG A 34 7.39 3.69 -2.44
N GLY A 35 6.12 3.93 -2.11
CA GLY A 35 4.94 3.30 -2.73
C GLY A 35 4.72 1.84 -2.33
N ALA A 36 3.61 1.19 -2.70
CA ALA A 36 3.29 -0.16 -2.23
C ALA A 36 4.45 -1.18 -2.40
N ASN A 37 5.15 -1.15 -3.54
CA ASN A 37 6.23 -2.09 -3.88
C ASN A 37 7.61 -1.72 -3.33
N ARG A 38 7.75 -0.57 -2.65
CA ARG A 38 9.05 -0.03 -2.22
C ARG A 38 10.05 0.03 -3.38
N ASP A 39 9.63 0.58 -4.52
CA ASP A 39 10.51 0.84 -5.67
C ASP A 39 10.66 2.34 -5.94
N GLY A 40 9.74 3.18 -5.45
CA GLY A 40 9.71 4.61 -5.67
C GLY A 40 8.98 5.03 -6.95
N GLY A 41 8.33 4.09 -7.65
CA GLY A 41 7.62 4.36 -8.90
C GLY A 41 6.16 4.76 -8.70
N ALA A 42 5.70 5.79 -9.41
CA ALA A 42 4.30 6.21 -9.44
C ALA A 42 3.48 5.31 -10.38
N ALA A 43 3.38 4.01 -10.06
CA ALA A 43 2.90 2.98 -10.97
C ALA A 43 1.46 3.18 -11.50
N ALA A 44 0.61 3.89 -10.77
CA ALA A 44 -0.77 4.19 -11.17
C ALA A 44 -0.96 5.58 -11.80
N PHE A 45 0.11 6.37 -11.92
CA PHE A 45 0.02 7.68 -12.56
C PHE A 45 -0.17 7.50 -14.07
N VAL A 46 -1.29 8.00 -14.59
CA VAL A 46 -1.55 8.08 -16.02
C VAL A 46 -1.09 9.45 -16.50
N GLU A 47 -0.04 9.47 -17.31
CA GLU A 47 0.46 10.72 -17.88
C GLU A 47 -0.54 11.34 -18.88
N PRO A 48 -0.63 12.67 -18.96
CA PRO A 48 -1.42 13.33 -19.99
C PRO A 48 -0.77 13.15 -21.36
N SER A 49 -1.59 13.09 -22.41
CA SER A 49 -1.12 13.06 -23.81
C SER A 49 -0.35 14.32 -24.22
N THR A 50 -0.56 15.42 -23.51
CA THR A 50 0.19 16.66 -23.68
C THR A 50 0.37 17.34 -22.34
N TRP A 51 1.63 17.61 -22.00
CA TRP A 51 1.97 18.36 -20.80
C TRP A 51 1.72 19.85 -21.01
N PRO A 52 1.08 20.53 -20.05
CA PRO A 52 0.96 21.98 -20.12
C PRO A 52 2.34 22.61 -19.92
N THR A 53 2.55 23.79 -20.50
CA THR A 53 3.76 24.59 -20.28
C THR A 53 3.90 25.04 -18.82
N GLN A 54 2.79 25.10 -18.08
CA GLN A 54 2.75 25.45 -16.68
C GLN A 54 1.69 24.62 -15.93
N LEU A 55 2.05 24.11 -14.76
CA LEU A 55 1.11 23.43 -13.86
C LEU A 55 0.25 24.46 -13.11
N THR A 56 -1.05 24.17 -12.97
CA THR A 56 -1.95 24.96 -12.14
C THR A 56 -1.97 24.40 -10.73
N ARG A 57 -1.60 25.20 -9.73
CA ARG A 57 -1.67 24.80 -8.32
C ARG A 57 -3.13 24.65 -7.89
N ARG A 58 -3.55 23.41 -7.57
CA ARG A 58 -4.91 23.08 -7.15
C ARG A 58 -5.18 23.46 -5.69
N TRP A 59 -4.21 23.21 -4.81
CA TRP A 59 -4.28 23.53 -3.39
C TRP A 59 -2.87 23.63 -2.80
N GLN A 60 -2.78 24.19 -1.59
CA GLN A 60 -1.56 24.27 -0.80
C GLN A 60 -1.91 24.32 0.69
N VAL A 61 -1.13 23.63 1.52
CA VAL A 61 -1.26 23.62 2.99
C VAL A 61 0.14 23.72 3.59
N GLU A 62 0.29 24.57 4.61
CA GLU A 62 1.51 24.68 5.43
C GLU A 62 1.55 23.53 6.46
N THR A 63 2.62 22.73 6.49
CA THR A 63 2.72 21.53 7.35
C THR A 63 3.84 21.57 8.39
N GLY A 64 4.64 22.65 8.44
CA GLY A 64 5.79 22.77 9.34
C GLY A 64 7.09 22.23 8.72
N LEU A 65 8.05 21.82 9.56
CA LEU A 65 9.39 21.42 9.08
C LEU A 65 9.42 20.11 8.29
N GLY A 66 8.55 19.15 8.63
CA GLY A 66 8.37 17.89 7.91
C GLY A 66 9.65 17.09 7.64
N TYR A 67 10.00 16.13 8.50
CA TYR A 67 11.22 15.31 8.28
C TYR A 67 11.00 14.09 7.36
N ALA A 68 9.74 13.75 7.08
CA ALA A 68 9.38 12.61 6.26
C ALA A 68 8.54 13.03 5.03
N THR A 69 8.65 12.26 3.95
CA THR A 69 7.80 12.42 2.77
C THR A 69 6.34 12.10 3.15
N PRO A 70 5.37 12.96 2.80
CA PRO A 70 3.95 12.66 2.98
C PRO A 70 3.55 11.35 2.29
N ILE A 71 2.57 10.66 2.85
CA ILE A 71 1.98 9.45 2.27
C ILE A 71 0.52 9.70 1.88
N LEU A 72 0.02 8.96 0.90
CA LEU A 72 -1.36 9.05 0.40
C LEU A 72 -2.04 7.69 0.59
N VAL A 73 -3.22 7.69 1.20
CA VAL A 73 -4.08 6.49 1.29
C VAL A 73 -5.51 6.93 1.04
N GLY A 74 -6.14 6.38 0.00
CA GLY A 74 -7.39 6.89 -0.56
C GLY A 74 -7.28 8.38 -0.89
N ASP A 75 -8.21 9.17 -0.36
CA ASP A 75 -8.26 10.62 -0.56
C ASP A 75 -7.53 11.42 0.56
N GLN A 76 -6.75 10.76 1.41
CA GLN A 76 -6.10 11.39 2.56
C GLN A 76 -4.58 11.44 2.44
N VAL A 77 -4.03 12.65 2.59
CA VAL A 77 -2.59 12.90 2.70
C VAL A 77 -2.21 12.98 4.17
N TYR A 78 -1.24 12.17 4.58
CA TYR A 78 -0.67 12.18 5.93
C TYR A 78 0.73 12.80 5.91
N THR A 79 0.98 13.71 6.85
CA THR A 79 2.25 14.42 7.02
C THR A 79 2.78 14.19 8.44
N PHE A 80 4.10 14.25 8.63
CA PHE A 80 4.79 13.92 9.88
C PHE A 80 5.84 14.98 10.27
#